data_AF-A0A4V1UIP9-F1
#
_entry.id   AF-A0A4V1UIP9-F1
#
_cell.length_a   1.000
_cell.length_b   1.000
_cell.length_c   1.000
_cell.angle_alpha   90.00
_cell.angle_beta   90.00
_cell.angle_gamma   90.00
#
_symmetry.space_group_name_H-M   'P 1'
#
loop_
_entity.id
_entity.type
_entity.pdbx_description
1 polymer ?
#
loop_
_entity_poly.entity_id
_entity_poly.type
_entity_poly.pdbx_seq_one_letter_code
_entity_poly.pdbx_strand_id
1 'polypeptide(L)' 'VQIRGQELKLVYPQAKAMPERFEGLDFERFWLQPMDGPDQAANTAAAIEYCLTHPQWRLSVQTHKYIGVR' A
#
# COMPACT_ATOMS: atom_id res chain seq x y z
N VAL A 1 12.51 6.52 13.92
CA VAL A 1 11.76 6.56 12.64
C VAL A 1 12.75 6.33 11.52
N GLN A 2 12.47 5.39 10.62
CA GLN A 2 13.26 5.17 9.42
C GLN A 2 12.78 6.11 8.31
N ILE A 3 13.71 6.85 7.70
CA ILE A 3 13.42 7.86 6.67
C ILE A 3 14.03 7.53 5.30
N ARG A 4 14.74 6.39 5.21
CA ARG A 4 15.39 5.90 4.00
C ARG A 4 15.45 4.38 3.96
N GLY A 5 15.54 3.79 2.76
CA GLY A 5 15.68 2.34 2.58
C GLY A 5 15.40 1.87 1.16
N GLN A 6 15.34 0.56 0.96
CA GLN A 6 15.01 0.01 -0.36
C GLN A 6 13.50 0.07 -0.64
N GLU A 7 12.68 -0.18 0.38
CA GLU A 7 11.23 -0.27 0.20
C GLU A 7 10.48 0.36 1.35
N LEU A 8 9.42 1.11 1.02
CA LEU A 8 8.40 1.55 1.95
C LEU A 8 7.09 0.84 1.60
N LYS A 9 6.53 0.10 2.56
CA LYS A 9 5.20 -0.51 2.43
C LYS A 9 4.22 0.10 3.41
N LEU A 10 3.10 0.60 2.89
CA LEU A 10 2.06 1.25 3.66
C LEU A 10 0.76 0.45 3.55
N VAL A 11 0.11 0.21 4.69
CA VAL A 11 -1.24 -0.37 4.71
C VAL A 11 -2.25 0.74 4.44
N TYR A 12 -3.15 0.52 3.48
CA TYR A 12 -4.07 1.54 2.97
C TYR A 12 -5.52 1.02 2.89
N PRO A 13 -6.54 1.82 3.27
CA PRO A 13 -6.47 3.23 3.68
C PRO A 13 -6.22 3.42 5.19
N GLN A 14 -5.46 4.45 5.57
CA GLN A 14 -5.28 4.89 6.95
C GLN A 14 -5.33 6.42 7.03
N ALA A 15 -6.37 6.98 7.66
CA ALA A 15 -6.59 8.44 7.71
C ALA A 15 -5.40 9.23 8.28
N LYS A 16 -4.65 8.64 9.23
CA LYS A 16 -3.47 9.28 9.85
C LYS A 16 -2.16 8.99 9.11
N ALA A 17 -2.16 8.06 8.17
CA ALA A 17 -0.98 7.59 7.46
C ALA A 17 -1.29 7.50 5.96
N MET A 18 -1.77 8.61 5.39
CA MET A 18 -2.02 8.73 3.96
C MET A 18 -0.69 8.74 3.17
N PRO A 19 -0.63 8.17 1.95
CA PRO A 19 0.63 7.91 1.26
C PRO A 19 1.43 9.18 0.94
N GLU A 20 0.77 10.30 0.64
CA GLU A 20 1.34 11.62 0.33
C GLU A 20 2.30 12.12 1.42
N ARG A 21 2.10 11.69 2.66
CA ARG A 21 2.97 12.05 3.80
C ARG A 21 4.37 11.42 3.72
N PHE A 22 4.53 10.38 2.91
CA PHE A 22 5.74 9.58 2.83
C PHE A 22 6.46 9.68 1.48
N GLU A 23 5.85 10.30 0.47
CA GLU A 23 6.39 10.39 -0.90
C GLU A 23 7.75 11.10 -0.98
N GLY A 24 8.04 11.98 -0.01
CA GLY A 24 9.34 12.67 0.09
C GLY A 24 10.44 11.90 0.84
N LEU A 25 10.18 10.68 1.30
CA LEU A 25 11.19 9.86 1.99
C LEU A 25 12.10 9.14 0.98
N ASP A 26 13.32 8.83 1.40
CA ASP A 26 14.38 8.31 0.54
C ASP A 26 14.28 6.78 0.38
N PHE A 27 13.23 6.32 -0.31
CA PHE A 27 12.99 4.91 -0.62
C PHE A 27 13.01 4.63 -2.12
N GLU A 28 13.60 3.50 -2.54
CA GLU A 28 13.64 3.12 -3.97
C GLU A 28 12.28 2.64 -4.49
N ARG A 29 11.44 2.04 -3.64
CA ARG A 29 10.15 1.45 -4.03
C ARG A 29 9.07 1.76 -3.00
N PHE A 30 7.92 2.22 -3.50
CA PHE A 30 6.75 2.53 -2.70
C PHE A 30 5.62 1.52 -2.98
N TRP A 31 5.11 0.92 -1.91
CA TRP A 31 4.10 -0.13 -1.99
C TRP A 31 2.86 0.20 -1.17
N LEU A 32 1.69 0.06 -1.77
CA LEU A 32 0.41 0.07 -1.06
C LEU A 32 -0.10 -1.35 -0.88
N GLN A 33 -0.33 -1.73 0.36
CA GLN A 33 -0.99 -2.99 0.71
C GLN A 33 -2.41 -2.68 1.16
N PRO A 34 -3.44 -3.26 0.51
CA PRO A 34 -4.81 -3.13 0.99
C PRO A 34 -4.93 -3.54 2.46
N MET A 35 -5.65 -2.75 3.24
CA MET A 35 -5.99 -3.06 4.62
C MET A 35 -6.89 -4.29 4.65
N ASP A 36 -6.49 -5.29 5.43
CA ASP A 36 -7.32 -6.44 5.71
C ASP A 36 -8.43 -6.08 6.69
N GLY A 37 -9.56 -6.78 6.59
CA GLY A 37 -10.69 -6.56 7.46
C GLY A 37 -12.02 -6.87 6.77
N PRO A 38 -13.15 -6.48 7.37
CA PRO A 38 -14.47 -6.66 6.78
C PRO A 38 -14.60 -5.96 5.42
N ASP A 39 -13.90 -4.85 5.22
CA ASP A 39 -13.97 -4.02 4.01
C ASP A 39 -12.84 -4.30 3.01
N GLN A 40 -12.25 -5.51 3.02
CA GLN A 40 -11.08 -5.85 2.20
C GLN A 40 -11.28 -5.55 0.70
N ALA A 41 -12.47 -5.82 0.16
CA ALA A 41 -12.79 -5.55 -1.24
C ALA A 41 -12.74 -4.04 -1.56
N ALA A 42 -13.35 -3.21 -0.70
CA ALA A 42 -13.32 -1.75 -0.85
C ALA A 42 -11.90 -1.20 -0.68
N ASN A 43 -11.15 -1.70 0.31
CA ASN A 43 -9.75 -1.29 0.55
C ASN A 43 -8.85 -1.66 -0.64
N THR A 44 -9.10 -2.82 -1.26
CA THR A 44 -8.37 -3.25 -2.46
C THR A 44 -8.66 -2.34 -3.64
N ALA A 45 -9.93 -2.03 -3.89
CA ALA A 45 -10.33 -1.09 -4.95
C ALA A 45 -9.70 0.29 -4.75
N ALA A 46 -9.73 0.81 -3.52
CA ALA A 46 -9.16 2.11 -3.20
C ALA A 46 -7.62 2.11 -3.37
N ALA A 47 -6.92 1.04 -2.97
CA ALA A 47 -5.48 0.92 -3.18
C ALA A 47 -5.12 0.85 -4.68
N ILE A 48 -5.91 0.13 -5.48
CA ILE A 48 -5.75 0.07 -6.95
C ILE A 48 -5.92 1.46 -7.55
N GLU A 49 -7.01 2.15 -7.23
CA GLU A 49 -7.29 3.50 -7.73
C GLU A 49 -6.18 4.49 -7.36
N TYR A 50 -5.67 4.42 -6.13
CA TYR A 50 -4.55 5.25 -5.71
C TYR A 50 -3.28 4.96 -6.53
N CYS A 51 -2.91 3.69 -6.73
CA CYS A 51 -1.76 3.33 -7.56
C CYS A 51 -1.91 3.77 -9.02
N LEU A 52 -3.12 3.76 -9.57
CA LEU A 52 -3.38 4.22 -10.95
C LEU A 52 -3.23 5.73 -11.08
N THR A 53 -3.59 6.49 -10.05
CA THR A 53 -3.48 7.96 -10.03
C THR A 53 -2.11 8.46 -9.57
N HIS A 54 -1.36 7.64 -8.83
CA HIS A 54 -0.03 7.98 -8.29
C HIS A 54 1.00 6.90 -8.69
N PRO A 55 1.61 7.00 -9.89
CA PRO A 55 2.43 5.93 -10.46
C PRO A 55 3.73 5.61 -9.69
N GLN A 56 4.12 6.44 -8.72
CA GLN A 56 5.20 6.12 -7.79
C GLN A 56 4.84 4.93 -6.87
N TRP A 57 3.55 4.75 -6.58
CA TRP A 57 3.04 3.69 -5.71
C TRP A 57 2.66 2.46 -6.51
N ARG A 58 3.11 1.30 -6.04
CA ARG A 58 2.78 0.00 -6.62
C ARG A 58 1.88 -0.80 -5.68
N LEU A 59 0.96 -1.56 -6.23
CA LEU A 59 0.09 -2.42 -5.43
C LEU A 59 0.85 -3.64 -4.93
N SER A 60 0.82 -3.89 -3.62
CA SER A 60 1.32 -5.09 -2.97
C SER A 60 0.16 -6.04 -2.72
N VAL A 61 0.01 -7.03 -3.61
CA VAL A 61 -1.00 -8.08 -3.49
C VAL A 61 -0.45 -9.26 -2.69
N GLN A 62 -1.17 -9.66 -1.64
CA GLN A 62 -0.89 -10.89 -0.91
C GLN A 62 -1.54 -12.06 -1.64
N THR A 63 -0.87 -12.54 -2.69
CA THR A 63 -1.35 -13.63 -3.56
C THR A 63 -1.71 -14.90 -2.79
N HIS A 64 -1.02 -15.21 -1.68
CA HIS A 64 -1.30 -16.36 -0.81
C HIS A 64 -2.73 -16.37 -0.24
N LYS A 65 -3.33 -15.19 0.00
CA LYS A 65 -4.72 -15.08 0.48
C LYS A 65 -5.75 -15.48 -0.55
N TYR A 66 -5.44 -15.31 -1.84
CA TYR A 66 -6.33 -15.68 -2.94
C TYR A 66 -6.26 -17.18 -3.27
N ILE A 67 -5.15 -17.85 -2.93
CA ILE A 67 -4.92 -19.28 -3.20
C ILE A 67 -5.18 -20.19 -1.99
N GLY A 68 -5.72 -19.65 -0.89
CA GLY A 68 -6.10 -20.44 0.29
C GLY A 68 -4.92 -20.94 1.15
N VAL A 69 -3.72 -20.38 0.98
CA VAL A 69 -2.54 -20.72 1.77
C VAL A 69 -2.39 -19.66 2.87
N ARG A 70 -2.52 -20.08 4.14
CA ARG A 70 -2.28 -19.26 5.34
C ARG A 70 -1.00 -19.67 6.04
#